data_AF-K1GMI1-F1
#
_entry.id   AF-K1GMI1-F1
#
_cell.length_a   1.000
_cell.length_b   1.000
_cell.length_c   1.000
_cell.angle_alpha   90.00
_cell.angle_beta   90.00
_cell.angle_gamma   90.00
#
_symmetry.space_group_name_H-M   'P 1'
#
loop_
_entity.id
_entity.type
_entity.pdbx_description
1 polymer ?
#
loop_
_entity_poly.entity_id
_entity_poly.type
_entity_poly.pdbx_seq_one_letter_code
_entity_poly.pdbx_strand_id
1 'polypeptide(L)'
;KEEAIFPELAPYFVALGSAYFADTTEEIFDYDGVVNLLSQKKEKKVEHLVNPLFTSEEEFETFFKRHQKVTVPTRDITTYSGKAYLGLDSGSTTIKVVLLDEDENILYRYYSSSKGNPVSLFLEQLKKIRELCGDRIEIVSSTVTGYGEELMQVAFGVDIGIVETIAHYTAAKHFNPDVDFIIDIGGQDIKCFHIKDGAIDSIVLNEACSSGCGSFLETFAKSLGYSTQDFAKKAIFSKSPAELGSRCTVFMNS
;
A
#
# COMPACT_ATOMS: atom_id res chain seq x y z
N LYS A 1 23.11 6.45 -26.34
CA LYS A 1 23.61 7.83 -26.10
C LYS A 1 24.46 8.34 -27.27
N GLU A 2 25.19 7.47 -27.97
CA GLU A 2 26.08 7.85 -29.08
C GLU A 2 25.36 8.21 -30.39
N GLU A 3 24.09 7.84 -30.56
CA GLU A 3 23.29 8.16 -31.76
C GLU A 3 22.21 9.25 -31.53
N ALA A 4 22.18 9.86 -30.34
CA ALA A 4 21.18 10.87 -30.03
C ALA A 4 21.68 12.27 -30.41
N ILE A 5 21.02 12.90 -31.37
CA ILE A 5 21.27 14.31 -31.72
C ILE A 5 20.56 15.17 -30.68
N PHE A 6 21.34 15.90 -29.88
CA PHE A 6 20.83 16.93 -28.98
C PHE A 6 21.16 18.30 -29.59
N PRO A 7 20.19 18.97 -30.24
CA PRO A 7 20.41 20.32 -30.73
C PRO A 7 20.89 21.23 -29.59
N GLU A 8 21.86 22.10 -29.83
CA GLU A 8 22.31 23.08 -28.82
C GLU A 8 21.16 23.93 -28.28
N LEU A 9 20.14 24.14 -29.11
CA LEU A 9 18.95 24.91 -28.76
C LEU A 9 17.85 24.11 -28.07
N ALA A 10 18.00 22.79 -27.89
CA ALA A 10 16.98 21.94 -27.29
C ALA A 10 16.45 22.44 -25.93
N PRO A 11 17.29 23.02 -25.03
CA PRO A 11 16.79 23.60 -23.78
C PRO A 11 15.84 24.80 -23.96
N TYR A 12 15.89 25.47 -25.13
CA TYR A 12 15.15 26.69 -25.42
C TYR A 12 13.92 26.48 -26.31
N PHE A 13 13.66 25.25 -26.78
CA PHE A 13 12.57 24.99 -27.73
C PHE A 13 11.20 25.41 -27.21
N VAL A 14 10.93 25.26 -25.91
CA VAL A 14 9.68 25.71 -25.30
C VAL A 14 9.57 27.24 -25.36
N ALA A 15 10.64 27.96 -25.01
CA ALA A 15 10.65 29.42 -25.04
C ALA A 15 10.52 29.96 -26.48
N LEU A 16 11.21 29.34 -27.44
CA LEU A 16 11.10 29.65 -28.86
C LEU A 16 9.67 29.40 -29.37
N GLY A 17 9.10 28.23 -29.05
CA GLY A 17 7.72 27.89 -29.43
C GLY A 17 6.70 28.89 -28.87
N SER A 18 6.84 29.28 -27.60
CA SER A 18 5.99 30.32 -27.00
C SER A 18 6.16 31.68 -27.68
N ALA A 19 7.38 32.07 -28.06
CA ALA A 19 7.64 33.32 -28.77
C ALA A 19 7.03 33.32 -30.19
N TYR A 20 7.19 32.22 -30.93
CA TYR A 20 6.56 32.05 -32.24
C TYR A 20 5.03 32.06 -32.13
N PHE A 21 4.47 31.41 -31.11
CA PHE A 21 3.03 31.43 -30.87
C PHE A 21 2.53 32.84 -30.50
N ALA A 22 3.27 33.60 -29.71
CA ALA A 22 2.91 34.97 -29.39
C ALA A 22 2.81 35.87 -30.64
N ASP A 23 3.65 35.64 -31.65
CA ASP A 23 3.62 36.38 -32.93
C ASP A 23 2.37 36.06 -33.77
N THR A 24 1.67 34.96 -33.49
CA THR A 24 0.40 34.60 -34.14
C THR A 24 -0.83 35.01 -33.32
N THR A 25 -0.64 35.57 -32.13
CA THR A 25 -1.75 36.10 -31.30
C THR A 25 -2.07 37.54 -31.68
N GLU A 26 -3.35 37.85 -31.87
CA GLU A 26 -3.82 39.22 -32.14
C GLU A 26 -4.03 40.03 -30.84
N GLU A 27 -4.07 39.37 -29.69
CA GLU A 27 -4.27 40.00 -28.39
C GLU A 27 -2.96 40.53 -27.81
N ILE A 28 -2.84 41.85 -27.74
CA ILE A 28 -1.73 42.54 -27.06
C ILE A 28 -2.20 42.95 -25.67
N PHE A 29 -1.48 42.50 -24.65
CA PHE A 29 -1.72 42.89 -23.26
C PHE A 29 -0.63 43.86 -22.81
N ASP A 30 -1.02 44.97 -22.19
CA ASP A 30 -0.09 45.79 -21.43
C ASP A 30 0.20 45.15 -20.06
N TYR A 31 1.26 45.61 -19.38
CA TYR A 31 1.67 45.05 -18.10
C TYR A 31 0.53 45.05 -17.07
N ASP A 32 -0.19 46.17 -16.97
CA ASP A 32 -1.30 46.31 -16.02
C ASP A 32 -2.50 45.41 -16.40
N GLY A 33 -2.74 45.20 -17.70
CA GLY A 33 -3.72 44.27 -18.23
C GLY A 33 -3.39 42.81 -17.89
N VAL A 34 -2.13 42.40 -18.04
CA VAL A 34 -1.68 41.06 -17.61
C VAL A 34 -1.81 40.91 -16.10
N VAL A 35 -1.35 41.91 -15.32
CA VAL A 35 -1.46 41.88 -13.86
C VAL A 35 -2.92 41.77 -13.43
N ASN A 36 -3.83 42.53 -14.05
CA ASN A 36 -5.25 42.44 -13.78
C ASN A 36 -5.83 41.07 -14.17
N LEU A 37 -5.46 40.53 -15.34
CA LEU A 37 -5.91 39.22 -15.80
C LEU A 37 -5.47 38.09 -14.85
N LEU A 38 -4.23 38.14 -14.36
CA LEU A 38 -3.69 37.18 -13.39
C LEU A 38 -4.22 37.40 -11.97
N SER A 39 -4.54 38.64 -11.61
CA SER A 39 -5.11 39.01 -10.31
C SER A 39 -6.60 38.71 -10.21
N GLN A 40 -7.29 38.58 -11.35
CA GLN A 40 -8.63 38.04 -11.39
C GLN A 40 -8.58 36.59 -10.91
N LYS A 41 -9.08 36.36 -9.69
CA LYS A 41 -9.47 35.01 -9.25
C LYS A 41 -10.54 34.52 -10.20
N LYS A 42 -10.15 33.86 -11.30
CA LYS A 42 -11.03 32.87 -11.91
C LYS A 42 -11.34 31.90 -10.78
N GLU A 43 -12.59 31.85 -10.34
CA GLU A 43 -13.06 30.71 -9.59
C GLU A 43 -12.67 29.49 -10.43
N LYS A 44 -11.70 28.70 -9.93
CA LYS A 44 -11.44 27.40 -10.53
C LYS A 44 -12.76 26.67 -10.42
N LYS A 45 -13.51 26.60 -11.53
CA LYS A 45 -14.54 25.60 -11.68
C LYS A 45 -13.81 24.28 -11.49
N VAL A 46 -13.96 23.69 -10.31
CA VAL A 46 -13.53 22.32 -10.09
C VAL A 46 -14.55 21.49 -10.85
N GLU A 47 -14.33 21.35 -12.15
CA GLU A 47 -15.06 20.41 -12.97
C GLU A 47 -14.71 19.01 -12.48
N HIS A 48 -15.69 18.11 -12.46
CA HIS A 48 -15.53 16.70 -12.09
C HIS A 48 -15.24 16.48 -10.59
N LEU A 49 -16.17 16.88 -9.73
CA LEU A 49 -16.21 16.42 -8.33
C LEU A 49 -17.00 15.11 -8.24
N VAL A 50 -16.50 14.17 -7.45
CA VAL A 50 -17.26 12.96 -7.09
C VAL A 50 -17.87 13.11 -5.71
N ASN A 51 -18.83 12.24 -5.38
CA ASN A 51 -19.42 12.23 -4.05
C ASN A 51 -18.37 11.87 -2.98
N PRO A 52 -18.43 12.48 -1.78
CA PRO A 52 -17.63 12.05 -0.64
C PRO A 52 -17.77 10.55 -0.36
N LEU A 53 -16.69 9.91 0.12
CA LEU A 53 -16.71 8.49 0.48
C LEU A 53 -17.70 8.21 1.62
N PHE A 54 -17.82 9.16 2.55
CA PHE A 54 -18.82 9.17 3.61
C PHE A 54 -19.47 10.55 3.66
N THR A 55 -20.79 10.57 3.81
CA THR A 55 -21.60 11.79 3.89
C THR A 55 -21.60 12.39 5.31
N SER A 56 -21.25 11.60 6.32
CA SER A 56 -21.17 12.00 7.73
C SER A 56 -20.15 11.18 8.53
N GLU A 57 -19.76 11.70 9.69
CA GLU A 57 -18.91 10.98 10.65
C GLU A 57 -19.63 9.76 11.23
N GLU A 58 -20.95 9.82 11.41
CA GLU A 58 -21.77 8.69 11.86
C GLU A 58 -21.77 7.52 10.87
N GLU A 59 -21.83 7.83 9.56
CA GLU A 59 -21.72 6.83 8.50
C GLU A 59 -20.35 6.14 8.52
N PHE A 60 -19.27 6.93 8.65
CA PHE A 60 -17.92 6.40 8.80
C PHE A 60 -17.79 5.51 10.05
N GLU A 61 -18.28 5.95 11.20
CA GLU A 61 -18.26 5.17 12.45
C GLU A 61 -19.04 3.86 12.34
N THR A 62 -20.18 3.88 11.67
CA THR A 62 -20.99 2.67 11.40
C THR A 62 -20.23 1.69 10.51
N PHE A 63 -19.63 2.19 9.42
CA PHE A 63 -18.76 1.41 8.56
C PHE A 63 -17.59 0.82 9.34
N PHE A 64 -16.89 1.64 10.13
CA PHE A 64 -15.70 1.26 10.87
C PHE A 64 -15.99 0.17 11.92
N LYS A 65 -17.03 0.36 12.74
CA LYS A 65 -17.47 -0.62 13.74
C LYS A 65 -17.89 -1.94 13.13
N ARG A 66 -18.51 -1.93 11.94
CA ARG A 66 -18.87 -3.16 11.23
C ARG A 66 -17.62 -3.96 10.86
N HIS A 67 -16.60 -3.32 10.30
CA HIS A 67 -15.37 -4.01 9.87
C HIS A 67 -14.48 -4.44 11.03
N GLN A 68 -14.47 -3.68 12.13
CA GLN A 68 -13.72 -4.04 13.34
C GLN A 68 -14.26 -5.26 14.09
N LYS A 69 -15.39 -5.86 13.68
CA LYS A 69 -15.88 -7.11 14.29
C LYS A 69 -15.03 -8.32 13.93
N VAL A 70 -14.38 -8.30 12.77
CA VAL A 70 -13.56 -9.40 12.28
C VAL A 70 -12.13 -9.18 12.76
N THR A 71 -11.78 -9.80 13.88
CA THR A 71 -10.44 -9.67 14.49
C THR A 71 -9.96 -11.02 15.02
N VAL A 72 -8.64 -11.17 15.10
CA VAL A 72 -8.02 -12.31 15.78
C VAL A 72 -7.87 -11.97 17.26
N PRO A 73 -8.33 -12.84 18.18
CA PRO A 73 -8.13 -12.61 19.61
C PRO A 73 -6.64 -12.60 19.96
N THR A 74 -6.31 -11.97 21.08
CA THR A 74 -4.93 -11.87 21.59
C THR A 74 -4.83 -12.53 22.96
N ARG A 75 -3.70 -13.18 23.23
CA ARG A 75 -3.38 -13.75 24.54
C ARG A 75 -2.05 -13.18 25.04
N ASP A 76 -1.97 -12.94 26.35
CA ASP A 76 -0.76 -12.37 26.95
C ASP A 76 0.38 -13.40 27.00
N ILE A 77 1.40 -13.18 26.16
CA ILE A 77 2.61 -14.00 26.06
C ILE A 77 3.36 -14.16 27.39
N THR A 78 3.24 -13.20 28.31
CA THR A 78 3.90 -13.25 29.63
C THR A 78 3.24 -14.24 30.60
N THR A 79 2.01 -14.68 30.29
CA THR A 79 1.26 -15.63 31.11
C THR A 79 1.01 -16.97 30.40
N TYR A 80 1.08 -17.00 29.08
CA TYR A 80 0.91 -18.22 28.29
C TYR A 80 2.04 -19.24 28.49
N SER A 81 1.70 -20.52 28.50
CA SER A 81 2.64 -21.64 28.46
C SER A 81 2.03 -22.75 27.61
N GLY A 82 2.82 -23.32 26.70
CA GLY A 82 2.33 -24.27 25.71
C GLY A 82 3.07 -24.16 24.39
N LYS A 83 2.45 -24.69 23.33
CA LYS A 83 3.04 -24.66 21.99
C LYS A 83 2.67 -23.39 21.25
N ALA A 84 3.56 -22.93 20.39
CA ALA A 84 3.33 -21.76 19.55
C ALA A 84 3.83 -21.96 18.12
N TYR A 85 3.25 -21.21 17.20
CA TYR A 85 3.50 -21.28 15.77
C TYR A 85 3.93 -19.91 15.25
N LEU A 86 5.08 -19.86 14.57
CA LEU A 86 5.68 -18.62 14.08
C LEU A 86 5.34 -18.40 12.60
N GLY A 87 4.62 -17.33 12.29
CA GLY A 87 4.34 -16.88 10.93
C GLY A 87 5.18 -15.67 10.53
N LEU A 88 5.74 -15.69 9.32
CA LEU A 88 6.48 -14.59 8.72
C LEU A 88 5.94 -14.30 7.31
N ASP A 89 5.62 -13.04 7.03
CA ASP A 89 5.40 -12.54 5.68
C ASP A 89 6.51 -11.53 5.38
N SER A 90 7.45 -11.93 4.53
CA SER A 90 8.55 -11.11 4.05
C SER A 90 8.22 -10.55 2.66
N GLY A 91 7.27 -9.60 2.61
CA GLY A 91 6.92 -8.89 1.38
C GLY A 91 8.00 -7.92 0.87
N SER A 92 7.76 -7.35 -0.33
CA SER A 92 8.70 -6.45 -1.01
C SER A 92 8.95 -5.14 -0.26
N THR A 93 7.92 -4.58 0.40
CA THR A 93 7.98 -3.29 1.10
C THR A 93 7.94 -3.40 2.63
N THR A 94 7.45 -4.51 3.16
CA THR A 94 7.12 -4.68 4.58
C THR A 94 7.44 -6.07 5.05
N ILE A 95 7.78 -6.19 6.33
CA ILE A 95 7.90 -7.46 7.03
C ILE A 95 6.82 -7.56 8.11
N LYS A 96 6.19 -8.72 8.22
CA LYS A 96 5.17 -9.02 9.23
C LYS A 96 5.53 -10.31 9.96
N VAL A 97 5.47 -10.29 11.28
CA VAL A 97 5.77 -11.44 12.13
C VAL A 97 4.60 -11.65 13.07
N VAL A 98 4.12 -12.88 13.20
CA VAL A 98 3.06 -13.25 14.13
C VAL A 98 3.46 -14.52 14.87
N LEU A 99 3.26 -14.56 16.18
CA LEU A 99 3.31 -15.78 16.98
C LEU A 99 1.90 -16.13 17.43
N LEU A 100 1.43 -17.32 17.09
CA LEU A 100 0.12 -17.84 17.47
C LEU A 100 0.26 -18.93 18.53
N ASP A 101 -0.73 -19.04 19.42
CA ASP A 101 -0.89 -20.23 20.26
C ASP A 101 -1.68 -21.34 19.55
N GLU A 102 -1.89 -22.48 20.22
CA GLU A 102 -2.64 -23.63 19.70
C GLU A 102 -4.11 -23.33 19.39
N ASP A 103 -4.68 -22.27 19.98
CA ASP A 103 -6.06 -21.83 19.76
C ASP A 103 -6.13 -20.68 18.73
N GLU A 104 -5.03 -20.44 17.98
CA GLU A 104 -4.90 -19.39 16.97
C GLU A 104 -5.00 -17.96 17.53
N ASN A 105 -4.80 -17.74 18.84
CA ASN A 105 -4.70 -16.41 19.40
C ASN A 105 -3.32 -15.81 19.14
N ILE A 106 -3.27 -14.51 18.88
CA ILE A 106 -2.02 -13.78 18.71
C ILE A 106 -1.35 -13.57 20.08
N LEU A 107 -0.16 -14.16 20.25
CA LEU A 107 0.75 -13.94 21.37
C LEU A 107 1.68 -12.77 21.11
N TYR A 108 2.13 -12.61 19.87
CA TYR A 108 3.04 -11.55 19.45
C TYR A 108 2.74 -11.13 18.01
N ARG A 109 2.84 -9.83 17.72
CA ARG A 109 2.77 -9.31 16.36
C ARG A 109 3.78 -8.20 16.14
N TYR A 110 4.32 -8.15 14.93
CA TYR A 110 5.18 -7.07 14.47
C TYR A 110 4.87 -6.76 13.01
N TYR A 111 4.83 -5.48 12.69
CA TYR A 111 4.66 -4.97 11.34
C TYR A 111 5.58 -3.77 11.16
N SER A 112 6.41 -3.79 10.11
CA SER A 112 7.21 -2.62 9.75
C SER A 112 7.56 -2.61 8.27
N SER A 113 7.96 -1.43 7.77
CA SER A 113 8.61 -1.35 6.47
C SER A 113 9.93 -2.13 6.51
N SER A 114 10.17 -2.96 5.50
CA SER A 114 11.39 -3.75 5.39
C SER A 114 12.63 -2.86 5.21
N LYS A 115 12.45 -1.67 4.60
CA LYS A 115 13.52 -0.74 4.21
C LYS A 115 14.69 -1.45 3.49
N GLY A 116 14.40 -2.52 2.76
CA GLY A 116 15.41 -3.36 2.08
C GLY A 116 16.27 -4.22 3.01
N ASN A 117 15.95 -4.32 4.30
CA ASN A 117 16.70 -5.12 5.26
C ASN A 117 15.80 -6.05 6.12
N PRO A 118 15.02 -6.95 5.48
CA PRO A 118 14.08 -7.81 6.19
C PRO A 118 14.80 -8.83 7.12
N VAL A 119 16.00 -9.30 6.74
CA VAL A 119 16.78 -10.28 7.52
C VAL A 119 17.15 -9.72 8.91
N SER A 120 17.72 -8.51 8.96
CA SER A 120 18.10 -7.90 10.25
C SER A 120 16.90 -7.61 11.13
N LEU A 121 15.79 -7.15 10.52
CA LEU A 121 14.54 -6.88 11.24
C LEU A 121 13.93 -8.14 11.84
N PHE A 122 13.94 -9.24 11.09
CA PHE A 122 13.46 -10.52 11.58
C PHE A 122 14.34 -11.07 12.69
N LEU A 123 15.68 -11.00 12.56
CA LEU A 123 16.60 -11.41 13.62
C LEU A 123 16.35 -10.66 14.93
N GLU A 124 16.09 -9.36 14.87
CA GLU A 124 15.74 -8.56 16.04
C GLU A 124 14.43 -9.04 16.68
N GLN A 125 13.39 -9.29 15.88
CA GLN A 125 12.11 -9.75 16.42
C GLN A 125 12.20 -11.19 16.95
N LEU A 126 12.97 -12.07 16.30
CA LEU A 126 13.19 -13.43 16.76
C LEU A 126 13.86 -13.45 18.14
N LYS A 127 14.85 -12.56 18.38
CA LYS A 127 15.46 -12.40 19.71
C LYS A 127 14.44 -11.98 20.77
N LYS A 128 13.57 -11.01 20.46
CA LYS A 128 12.50 -10.57 21.37
C LYS A 128 11.49 -11.68 21.66
N ILE A 129 11.07 -12.41 20.62
CA ILE A 129 10.16 -13.54 20.76
C ILE A 129 10.78 -14.60 21.67
N ARG A 130 12.05 -14.97 21.45
CA ARG A 130 12.78 -15.93 22.28
C ARG A 130 12.86 -15.49 23.75
N GLU A 131 13.10 -14.20 24.01
CA GLU A 131 13.12 -13.63 25.36
C GLU A 131 11.74 -13.72 26.03
N LEU A 132 10.67 -13.35 25.32
CA LEU A 132 9.30 -13.39 25.82
C LEU A 132 8.80 -14.81 26.08
N CYS A 133 9.18 -15.77 25.22
CA CYS A 133 8.84 -17.18 25.38
C CYS A 133 9.48 -17.78 26.63
N GLY A 134 10.78 -17.52 26.85
CA GLY A 134 11.58 -18.27 27.83
C GLY A 134 11.44 -19.78 27.62
N ASP A 135 11.43 -20.54 28.72
CA ASP A 135 11.22 -21.99 28.69
C ASP A 135 9.74 -22.40 28.73
N ARG A 136 8.81 -21.44 28.80
CA ARG A 136 7.37 -21.68 28.98
C ARG A 136 6.65 -21.97 27.66
N ILE A 137 7.18 -21.44 26.56
CA ILE A 137 6.56 -21.49 25.24
C ILE A 137 7.51 -22.20 24.27
N GLU A 138 7.05 -23.31 23.71
CA GLU A 138 7.76 -24.08 22.69
C GLU A 138 7.28 -23.65 21.30
N ILE A 139 8.17 -23.07 20.48
CA ILE A 139 7.86 -22.81 19.07
C ILE A 139 8.02 -24.12 18.32
N VAL A 140 6.90 -24.74 17.93
CA VAL A 140 6.88 -26.10 17.35
C VAL A 140 6.98 -26.11 15.83
N SER A 141 6.64 -24.99 15.18
CA SER A 141 6.78 -24.85 13.74
C SER A 141 6.83 -23.37 13.34
N SER A 142 7.47 -23.11 12.21
CA SER A 142 7.59 -21.82 11.59
C SER A 142 7.21 -21.88 10.11
N THR A 143 6.57 -20.83 9.61
CA THR A 143 6.17 -20.72 8.21
C THR A 143 6.48 -19.33 7.69
N VAL A 144 7.03 -19.27 6.47
CA VAL A 144 7.28 -18.02 5.76
C VAL A 144 6.56 -17.97 4.43
N THR A 145 6.12 -16.77 4.07
CA THR A 145 5.52 -16.41 2.78
C THR A 145 6.08 -15.07 2.27
N GLY A 146 5.69 -14.69 1.06
CA GLY A 146 6.01 -13.42 0.41
C GLY A 146 7.32 -13.49 -0.39
N TYR A 147 7.67 -12.38 -1.03
CA TYR A 147 8.84 -12.29 -1.93
C TYR A 147 10.18 -12.73 -1.30
N GLY A 148 10.31 -12.65 0.03
CA GLY A 148 11.50 -13.06 0.77
C GLY A 148 11.45 -14.48 1.33
N GLU A 149 10.50 -15.33 0.92
CA GLU A 149 10.33 -16.72 1.39
C GLU A 149 11.65 -17.49 1.42
N GLU A 150 12.26 -17.70 0.25
CA GLU A 150 13.50 -18.47 0.10
C GLU A 150 14.65 -17.86 0.92
N LEU A 151 14.76 -16.53 0.91
CA LEU A 151 15.79 -15.81 1.68
C LEU A 151 15.66 -16.10 3.18
N MET A 152 14.44 -16.10 3.72
CA MET A 152 14.20 -16.34 5.15
C MET A 152 14.38 -17.80 5.52
N GLN A 153 13.98 -18.73 4.65
CA GLN A 153 14.25 -20.16 4.84
C GLN A 153 15.75 -20.42 4.92
N VAL A 154 16.54 -19.88 4.00
CA VAL A 154 18.00 -20.06 3.98
C VAL A 154 18.66 -19.38 5.18
N ALA A 155 18.23 -18.17 5.54
CA ALA A 155 18.88 -17.40 6.60
C ALA A 155 18.56 -17.90 8.02
N PHE A 156 17.37 -18.45 8.25
CA PHE A 156 16.88 -18.78 9.60
C PHE A 156 16.44 -20.24 9.77
N GLY A 157 16.43 -21.03 8.70
CA GLY A 157 15.95 -22.42 8.76
C GLY A 157 14.45 -22.52 9.05
N VAL A 158 13.64 -21.60 8.49
CA VAL A 158 12.17 -21.64 8.64
C VAL A 158 11.65 -22.97 8.05
N ASP A 159 10.80 -23.66 8.81
CA ASP A 159 10.42 -25.05 8.53
C ASP A 159 9.65 -25.19 7.20
N ILE A 160 8.76 -24.24 6.93
CA ILE A 160 7.84 -24.30 5.78
C ILE A 160 7.87 -22.98 5.01
N GLY A 161 8.00 -23.08 3.69
CA GLY A 161 7.77 -21.98 2.75
C GLY A 161 6.43 -22.21 2.04
N ILE A 162 5.61 -21.17 1.95
CA ILE A 162 4.32 -21.23 1.25
C ILE A 162 4.14 -20.03 0.32
N VAL A 163 3.46 -20.27 -0.79
CA VAL A 163 3.08 -19.21 -1.74
C VAL A 163 2.09 -18.24 -1.07
N GLU A 164 2.34 -16.94 -1.23
CA GLU A 164 1.56 -15.84 -0.64
C GLU A 164 0.06 -15.90 -0.93
N THR A 165 -0.33 -16.29 -2.14
CA THR A 165 -1.74 -16.43 -2.50
C THR A 165 -2.44 -17.53 -1.70
N ILE A 166 -1.74 -18.62 -1.39
CA ILE A 166 -2.24 -19.71 -0.52
C ILE A 166 -2.31 -19.25 0.92
N ALA A 167 -1.31 -18.50 1.40
CA ALA A 167 -1.32 -17.93 2.75
C ALA A 167 -2.52 -16.98 2.95
N HIS A 168 -2.74 -16.05 2.01
CA HIS A 168 -3.86 -15.11 2.06
C HIS A 168 -5.21 -15.81 1.88
N TYR A 169 -5.32 -16.79 1.00
CA TYR A 169 -6.55 -17.59 0.87
C TYR A 169 -6.87 -18.34 2.17
N THR A 170 -5.87 -18.99 2.77
CA THR A 170 -6.04 -19.74 4.03
C THR A 170 -6.52 -18.82 5.15
N ALA A 171 -5.92 -17.64 5.28
CA ALA A 171 -6.35 -16.64 6.26
C ALA A 171 -7.76 -16.10 5.96
N ALA A 172 -8.09 -15.80 4.70
CA ALA A 172 -9.41 -15.31 4.32
C ALA A 172 -10.50 -16.35 4.59
N LYS A 173 -10.24 -17.62 4.27
CA LYS A 173 -11.15 -18.75 4.51
C LYS A 173 -11.43 -18.97 6.00
N HIS A 174 -10.44 -18.73 6.86
CA HIS A 174 -10.61 -18.80 8.31
C HIS A 174 -11.69 -17.81 8.79
N PHE A 175 -11.72 -16.58 8.26
CA PHE A 175 -12.73 -15.58 8.64
C PHE A 175 -14.06 -15.72 7.89
N ASN A 176 -14.00 -16.14 6.62
CA ASN A 176 -15.16 -16.34 5.77
C ASN A 176 -15.00 -17.65 4.97
N PRO A 177 -15.61 -18.76 5.42
CA PRO A 177 -15.56 -20.04 4.71
C PRO A 177 -16.06 -19.97 3.26
N ASP A 178 -16.96 -19.02 2.98
CA ASP A 178 -17.58 -18.80 1.67
C ASP A 178 -16.89 -17.67 0.87
N VAL A 179 -15.64 -17.33 1.19
CA VAL A 179 -14.88 -16.33 0.43
C VAL A 179 -14.77 -16.73 -1.04
N ASP A 180 -15.23 -15.83 -1.93
CA ASP A 180 -15.31 -16.02 -3.38
C ASP A 180 -14.31 -15.14 -4.15
N PHE A 181 -13.90 -14.03 -3.54
CA PHE A 181 -12.96 -13.08 -4.12
C PHE A 181 -12.08 -12.43 -3.06
N ILE A 182 -10.79 -12.29 -3.37
CA ILE A 182 -9.80 -11.66 -2.51
C ILE A 182 -9.02 -10.65 -3.35
N ILE A 183 -8.84 -9.44 -2.81
CA ILE A 183 -7.94 -8.42 -3.35
C ILE A 183 -6.82 -8.19 -2.33
N ASP A 184 -5.59 -8.49 -2.71
CA ASP A 184 -4.37 -8.14 -2.00
C ASP A 184 -3.73 -6.90 -2.67
N ILE A 185 -3.77 -5.76 -1.98
CA ILE A 185 -3.14 -4.52 -2.43
C ILE A 185 -1.79 -4.40 -1.73
N GLY A 186 -0.75 -4.90 -2.40
CA GLY A 186 0.62 -4.84 -1.94
C GLY A 186 1.27 -3.48 -2.13
N GLY A 187 2.56 -3.41 -1.78
CA GLY A 187 3.36 -2.21 -1.98
C GLY A 187 3.73 -1.97 -3.45
N GLN A 188 4.07 -3.03 -4.18
CA GLN A 188 4.54 -2.95 -5.57
C GLN A 188 3.54 -3.53 -6.57
N ASP A 189 2.69 -4.43 -6.12
CA ASP A 189 1.76 -5.20 -6.93
C ASP A 189 0.36 -5.19 -6.31
N ILE A 190 -0.63 -5.59 -7.13
CA ILE A 190 -1.97 -5.94 -6.69
C ILE A 190 -2.28 -7.33 -7.22
N LYS A 191 -2.90 -8.15 -6.37
CA LYS A 191 -3.33 -9.49 -6.73
C LYS A 191 -4.81 -9.67 -6.45
N CYS A 192 -5.53 -10.21 -7.43
CA CYS A 192 -6.95 -10.56 -7.30
C CYS A 192 -7.10 -12.06 -7.49
N PHE A 193 -7.74 -12.74 -6.53
CA PHE A 193 -7.97 -14.18 -6.55
C PHE A 193 -9.47 -14.44 -6.67
N HIS A 194 -9.88 -15.28 -7.62
CA HIS A 194 -11.22 -15.87 -7.64
C HIS A 194 -11.18 -17.26 -7.02
N ILE A 195 -12.14 -17.55 -6.16
CA ILE A 195 -12.25 -18.80 -5.42
C ILE A 195 -13.48 -19.54 -5.93
N LYS A 196 -13.30 -20.81 -6.29
CA LYS A 196 -14.35 -21.69 -6.75
C LYS A 196 -14.18 -23.07 -6.13
N ASP A 197 -15.27 -23.63 -5.61
CA ASP A 197 -15.29 -24.97 -5.01
C ASP A 197 -14.20 -25.18 -3.92
N GLY A 198 -13.90 -24.12 -3.16
CA GLY A 198 -12.91 -24.16 -2.08
C GLY A 198 -11.45 -24.18 -2.54
N ALA A 199 -11.17 -23.80 -3.78
CA ALA A 199 -9.83 -23.65 -4.34
C ALA A 199 -9.69 -22.33 -5.13
N ILE A 200 -8.45 -21.87 -5.31
CA ILE A 200 -8.15 -20.72 -6.16
C ILE A 200 -8.34 -21.14 -7.62
N ASP A 201 -9.29 -20.52 -8.31
CA ASP A 201 -9.64 -20.79 -9.71
C ASP A 201 -8.80 -19.96 -10.68
N SER A 202 -8.65 -18.67 -10.39
CA SER A 202 -7.85 -17.75 -11.21
C SER A 202 -7.22 -16.64 -10.38
N ILE A 203 -6.07 -16.17 -10.87
CA ILE A 203 -5.27 -15.11 -10.26
C ILE A 203 -5.01 -14.06 -11.33
N VAL A 204 -5.36 -12.80 -11.04
CA VAL A 204 -5.02 -11.64 -11.86
C VAL A 204 -4.00 -10.80 -11.10
N LEU A 205 -2.86 -10.53 -11.75
CA LEU A 205 -1.73 -9.81 -11.17
C LEU A 205 -1.48 -8.53 -11.96
N ASN A 206 -1.27 -7.43 -11.25
CA ASN A 206 -0.70 -6.22 -11.82
C ASN A 206 0.62 -5.90 -11.12
N GLU A 207 1.73 -6.30 -11.73
CA GLU A 207 3.10 -6.02 -11.25
C GLU A 207 3.79 -4.92 -12.07
N ALA A 208 3.32 -4.69 -13.31
CA ALA A 208 4.00 -3.81 -14.26
C ALA A 208 3.74 -2.32 -13.99
N CYS A 209 2.65 -1.99 -13.30
CA CYS A 209 2.23 -0.61 -13.12
C CYS A 209 2.02 -0.29 -11.64
N SER A 210 2.71 0.75 -11.15
CA SER A 210 2.49 1.28 -9.80
C SER A 210 1.10 1.90 -9.60
N SER A 211 0.34 2.10 -10.69
CA SER A 211 -1.05 2.57 -10.62
C SER A 211 -1.89 1.57 -9.84
N GLY A 212 -2.39 2.00 -8.68
CA GLY A 212 -3.22 1.20 -7.78
C GLY A 212 -2.45 0.49 -6.65
N CYS A 213 -1.11 0.51 -6.64
CA CYS A 213 -0.32 -0.15 -5.59
C CYS A 213 -0.03 0.80 -4.41
N GLY A 214 0.35 0.24 -3.26
CA GLY A 214 0.67 1.02 -2.05
C GLY A 214 1.82 2.03 -2.23
N SER A 215 2.81 1.72 -3.07
CA SER A 215 3.94 2.62 -3.36
C SER A 215 3.52 3.91 -4.09
N PHE A 216 2.44 3.86 -4.88
CA PHE A 216 1.86 5.07 -5.45
C PHE A 216 1.26 5.96 -4.36
N LEU A 217 0.41 5.39 -3.50
CA LEU A 217 -0.20 6.12 -2.39
C LEU A 217 0.86 6.72 -1.46
N GLU A 218 1.94 5.98 -1.19
CA GLU A 218 3.05 6.45 -0.37
C GLU A 218 3.80 7.62 -1.05
N THR A 219 4.15 7.49 -2.32
CA THR A 219 4.88 8.54 -3.07
C THR A 219 4.01 9.79 -3.22
N PHE A 220 2.72 9.63 -3.53
CA PHE A 220 1.79 10.74 -3.70
C PHE A 220 1.49 11.46 -2.38
N ALA A 221 1.32 10.72 -1.28
CA ALA A 221 1.21 11.32 0.05
C ALA A 221 2.46 12.14 0.40
N LYS A 222 3.66 11.59 0.13
CA LYS A 222 4.94 12.25 0.39
C LYS A 222 5.14 13.52 -0.44
N SER A 223 4.77 13.53 -1.72
CA SER A 223 4.88 14.73 -2.57
C SER A 223 4.01 15.89 -2.05
N LEU A 224 2.91 15.56 -1.37
CA LEU A 224 2.02 16.51 -0.71
C LEU A 224 2.42 16.84 0.74
N GLY A 225 3.54 16.29 1.23
CA GLY A 225 4.04 16.53 2.60
C GLY A 225 3.29 15.76 3.69
N TYR A 226 2.62 14.66 3.35
CA TYR A 226 1.87 13.83 4.29
C TYR A 226 2.48 12.43 4.47
N SER A 227 2.25 11.83 5.63
CA SER A 227 2.36 10.39 5.79
C SER A 227 1.20 9.69 5.06
N THR A 228 1.35 8.42 4.69
CA THR A 228 0.27 7.65 4.06
C THR A 228 -0.98 7.59 4.95
N GLN A 229 -0.79 7.47 6.27
CA GLN A 229 -1.88 7.43 7.25
C GLN A 229 -2.63 8.76 7.33
N ASP A 230 -1.92 9.89 7.37
CA ASP A 230 -2.55 11.21 7.41
C ASP A 230 -3.23 11.55 6.08
N PHE A 231 -2.62 11.14 4.97
CA PHE A 231 -3.19 11.26 3.63
C PHE A 231 -4.51 10.48 3.52
N ALA A 232 -4.55 9.23 3.97
CA ALA A 232 -5.76 8.42 4.00
C ALA A 232 -6.86 9.04 4.88
N LYS A 233 -6.52 9.52 6.08
CA LYS A 233 -7.48 10.23 6.95
C LYS A 233 -8.07 11.46 6.28
N LYS A 234 -7.25 12.26 5.60
CA LYS A 234 -7.74 13.43 4.85
C LYS A 234 -8.64 13.03 3.69
N ALA A 235 -8.32 11.95 2.99
CA ALA A 235 -9.14 11.45 1.88
C ALA A 235 -10.54 11.00 2.35
N ILE A 236 -10.61 10.29 3.47
CA ILE A 236 -11.87 9.81 4.07
C ILE A 236 -12.85 10.97 4.36
N PHE A 237 -12.35 12.09 4.88
CA PHE A 237 -13.17 13.24 5.27
C PHE A 237 -13.21 14.35 4.21
N SER A 238 -12.83 14.06 2.98
CA SER A 238 -12.88 15.04 1.88
C SER A 238 -14.33 15.39 1.54
N LYS A 239 -14.68 16.68 1.64
CA LYS A 239 -16.02 17.19 1.31
C LYS A 239 -16.24 17.39 -0.19
N SER A 240 -15.16 17.44 -0.97
CA SER A 240 -15.20 17.66 -2.42
C SER A 240 -14.05 16.91 -3.09
N PRO A 241 -14.08 15.57 -3.13
CA PRO A 241 -13.05 14.78 -3.79
C PRO A 241 -13.02 15.07 -5.29
N ALA A 242 -11.81 15.23 -5.83
CA ALA A 242 -11.60 15.43 -7.26
C ALA A 242 -11.71 14.09 -8.02
N GLU A 243 -12.32 14.11 -9.20
CA GLU A 243 -12.31 12.98 -10.14
C GLU A 243 -10.98 12.96 -10.90
N LEU A 244 -10.12 12.00 -10.57
CA LEU A 244 -8.80 11.86 -11.22
C LEU A 244 -8.84 10.97 -12.48
N GLY A 245 -9.97 10.31 -12.74
CA GLY A 245 -10.16 9.37 -13.86
C GLY A 245 -9.19 8.18 -13.83
N SER A 246 -9.09 7.45 -14.95
CA SER A 246 -8.15 6.33 -15.13
C SER A 246 -6.84 6.82 -15.77
N ARG A 247 -6.13 7.72 -15.10
CA ARG A 247 -4.87 8.29 -15.59
C ARG A 247 -3.67 7.54 -15.01
N CYS A 248 -2.57 7.49 -15.78
CA CYS A 248 -1.29 7.00 -15.28
C CYS A 248 -0.83 7.87 -14.11
N THR A 249 -0.26 7.24 -13.07
CA THR A 249 0.24 7.90 -11.86
C THR A 249 1.19 9.07 -12.14
N VAL A 250 1.96 8.98 -13.22
CA VAL A 250 2.85 10.05 -13.69
C VAL A 250 2.09 11.35 -13.98
N PHE A 251 0.89 11.26 -14.56
CA PHE A 251 0.07 12.41 -14.94
C PHE A 251 -0.89 12.87 -13.83
N MET A 252 -0.93 12.18 -12.69
CA MET A 252 -1.72 12.62 -11.53
C MET A 252 -0.98 13.68 -10.69
N ASN A 253 0.33 13.86 -10.90
CA ASN A 253 1.14 14.89 -10.25
C ASN A 253 1.25 16.20 -11.04
N SER A 254 0.69 16.26 -12.25
CA SER A 254 0.80 17.40 -13.20
C SER A 254 -0.42 18.29 -13.20
#